data_AF-A0A1E1W3Q8-F1
#
_entry.id   AF-A0A1E1W3Q8-F1
#
_cell.length_a   1.000
_cell.length_b   1.000
_cell.length_c   1.000
_cell.angle_alpha   90.00
_cell.angle_beta   90.00
_cell.angle_gamma   90.00
#
_symmetry.space_group_name_H-M   'P 1'
#
loop_
_entity.id
_entity.type
_entity.pdbx_description
1 polymer ?
#
loop_
_entity_poly.entity_id
_entity_poly.type
_entity_poly.pdbx_seq_one_letter_code
_entity_poly.pdbx_strand_id
1 'polypeptide(L)'
;LAHYANKVNIIRGAVPYMNLVGDDPPSHRPDLLHLKCLNERFNIGKVSSVLAAFGSIDIKPYGSRTALIAASSHYAVNNILKQFRDSRDYRISKYSVYRHSVAGRMAIWWGGA
;
A
#
# COMPACT_ATOMS: atom_id res chain seq x y z
N LEU A 1 32.86 -15.09 9.27
CA LEU A 1 32.02 -14.53 10.35
C LEU A 1 31.89 -13.00 10.31
N ALA A 2 32.89 -12.25 9.81
CA ALA A 2 32.83 -10.78 9.73
C ALA A 2 31.57 -10.21 9.05
N HIS A 3 31.04 -10.86 8.00
CA HIS A 3 29.84 -10.40 7.28
C HIS A 3 28.52 -10.48 8.07
N TYR A 4 28.48 -11.26 9.17
CA TYR A 4 27.31 -11.39 10.06
C TYR A 4 27.49 -10.67 11.39
N ALA A 5 28.67 -10.10 11.64
CA ALA A 5 28.90 -9.32 12.85
C ALA A 5 27.90 -8.15 12.90
N ASN A 6 27.36 -7.88 14.09
CA ASN A 6 26.45 -6.76 14.35
C ASN A 6 25.13 -6.80 13.55
N LYS A 7 24.74 -7.96 13.02
CA LYS A 7 23.46 -8.18 12.35
C LYS A 7 22.57 -9.08 13.18
N VAL A 8 21.43 -8.57 13.63
CA VAL A 8 20.44 -9.32 14.41
C VAL A 8 19.33 -9.78 13.47
N ASN A 9 19.10 -11.09 13.38
CA ASN A 9 18.04 -11.65 12.54
C ASN A 9 16.66 -11.23 13.07
N ILE A 10 15.80 -10.69 12.21
CA ILE A 10 14.44 -10.30 12.58
C ILE A 10 13.46 -11.32 12.02
N ILE A 11 12.89 -12.13 12.91
CA ILE A 11 11.81 -13.05 12.55
C ILE A 11 10.48 -12.29 12.46
N ARG A 12 9.69 -12.57 11.42
CA ARG A 12 8.37 -11.96 11.18
C ARG A 12 8.38 -10.42 11.07
N GLY A 13 9.52 -9.85 10.67
CA GLY A 13 9.68 -8.41 10.43
C GLY A 13 9.54 -8.02 8.96
N ALA A 14 9.40 -6.71 8.72
CA ALA A 14 9.39 -6.15 7.37
C ALA A 14 10.80 -6.08 6.74
N VAL A 15 11.84 -6.27 7.55
CA VAL A 15 13.27 -6.31 7.18
C VAL A 15 13.86 -7.66 7.61
N PRO A 16 14.82 -8.22 6.86
CA PRO A 16 15.40 -9.54 7.17
C PRO A 16 16.31 -9.54 8.40
N TYR A 17 17.04 -8.45 8.65
CA TYR A 17 17.93 -8.30 9.80
C TYR A 17 18.05 -6.82 10.18
N MET A 18 18.41 -6.54 11.42
CA MET A 18 18.77 -5.21 11.91
C MET A 18 20.29 -5.09 11.95
N ASN A 19 20.82 -3.97 11.47
CA ASN A 19 22.25 -3.67 11.51
C ASN A 19 22.54 -2.69 12.67
N LEU A 20 23.39 -3.08 13.62
CA LEU A 20 23.67 -2.26 14.80
C LEU A 20 24.71 -1.16 14.57
N VAL A 21 25.44 -1.21 13.45
CA VAL A 21 26.56 -0.29 13.16
C VAL A 21 26.29 0.58 11.94
N GLY A 22 25.43 0.13 11.02
CA GLY A 22 25.08 0.87 9.81
C GLY A 22 23.58 0.76 9.51
N ASP A 23 23.21 1.16 8.30
CA ASP A 23 21.80 1.18 7.91
C ASP A 23 21.19 -0.22 7.81
N ASP A 24 19.89 -0.29 8.07
CA ASP A 24 19.07 -1.47 7.92
C ASP A 24 18.83 -1.80 6.43
N PRO A 25 18.72 -3.10 6.08
CA PRO A 25 18.38 -3.52 4.72
C PRO A 25 17.00 -3.01 4.29
N PRO A 26 16.78 -2.85 2.97
CA PRO A 26 15.49 -2.41 2.45
C PRO A 26 14.35 -3.34 2.87
N SER A 27 13.20 -2.74 3.15
CA SER A 27 12.02 -3.51 3.53
C SER A 27 11.46 -4.28 2.33
N HIS A 28 11.01 -5.51 2.58
CA HIS A 28 10.30 -6.33 1.60
C HIS A 28 8.78 -6.10 1.60
N ARG A 29 8.27 -5.16 2.40
CA ARG A 29 6.82 -4.94 2.50
C ARG A 29 6.24 -4.55 1.13
N PRO A 30 5.09 -5.14 0.74
CA PRO A 30 4.38 -4.72 -0.45
C PRO A 30 3.92 -3.26 -0.37
N ASP A 31 3.84 -2.62 -1.54
CA ASP A 31 3.28 -1.28 -1.65
C ASP A 31 1.83 -1.25 -1.15
N LEU A 32 1.49 -0.24 -0.34
CA LEU A 32 0.11 0.03 0.02
C LEU A 32 -0.67 0.48 -1.21
N LEU A 33 -1.93 0.10 -1.28
CA LEU A 33 -2.85 0.48 -2.35
C LEU A 33 -3.89 1.47 -1.83
N HIS A 34 -4.21 2.46 -2.65
CA HIS A 34 -5.28 3.41 -2.43
C HIS A 34 -6.44 3.09 -3.36
N LEU A 35 -7.58 2.73 -2.77
CA LEU A 35 -8.84 2.49 -3.45
C LEU A 35 -9.75 3.71 -3.32
N LYS A 36 -10.36 4.11 -4.43
CA LYS A 36 -11.38 5.14 -4.50
C LYS A 36 -12.63 4.57 -5.19
N CYS A 37 -13.77 4.63 -4.52
CA CYS A 37 -15.07 4.34 -5.12
C CYS A 37 -15.52 5.52 -5.98
N LEU A 38 -15.91 5.25 -7.23
CA LEU A 38 -16.33 6.27 -8.18
C LEU A 38 -17.84 6.57 -8.08
N ASN A 39 -18.66 5.53 -8.06
CA ASN A 39 -20.12 5.65 -8.17
C ASN A 39 -20.82 5.63 -6.80
N GLU A 40 -20.39 4.77 -5.89
CA GLU A 40 -21.09 4.50 -4.62
C GLU A 40 -20.33 5.01 -3.39
N ARG A 41 -21.02 5.06 -2.24
CA ARG A 41 -20.38 5.19 -0.93
C ARG A 41 -19.53 3.95 -0.64
N PHE A 42 -18.46 4.14 0.11
CA PHE A 42 -17.58 3.04 0.48
C PHE A 42 -18.34 2.03 1.37
N ASN A 43 -18.37 0.78 0.94
CA ASN A 43 -18.92 -0.34 1.71
C ASN A 43 -17.83 -1.39 1.90
N ILE A 44 -17.42 -1.58 3.16
CA ILE A 44 -16.35 -2.52 3.56
C ILE A 44 -16.68 -3.94 3.10
N GLY A 45 -17.94 -4.38 3.26
CA GLY A 45 -18.35 -5.74 2.90
C GLY A 45 -18.17 -6.01 1.41
N LYS A 46 -18.67 -5.11 0.56
CA LYS A 46 -18.58 -5.23 -0.90
C LYS A 46 -17.11 -5.25 -1.36
N VAL A 47 -16.29 -4.35 -0.83
CA VAL A 47 -14.86 -4.26 -1.18
C VAL A 47 -14.10 -5.49 -0.66
N SER A 48 -14.39 -5.96 0.55
CA SER A 48 -13.81 -7.18 1.11
C SER A 48 -14.15 -8.41 0.29
N SER A 49 -15.41 -8.57 -0.15
CA SER A 49 -15.81 -9.71 -0.99
C SER A 49 -15.09 -9.72 -2.33
N VAL A 50 -14.92 -8.55 -2.95
CA VAL A 50 -14.22 -8.40 -4.23
C VAL A 50 -12.72 -8.70 -4.07
N LEU A 51 -12.11 -8.24 -2.97
CA LEU A 51 -10.69 -8.43 -2.72
C LEU A 51 -10.35 -9.80 -2.13
N ALA A 52 -11.31 -10.53 -1.58
CA ALA A 52 -11.10 -11.88 -1.02
C ALA A 52 -10.47 -12.85 -2.04
N ALA A 53 -10.72 -12.65 -3.35
CA ALA A 53 -10.14 -13.45 -4.42
C ALA A 53 -8.59 -13.38 -4.49
N PHE A 54 -7.99 -12.34 -3.90
CA PHE A 54 -6.55 -12.10 -3.95
C PHE A 54 -5.81 -12.52 -2.66
N GLY A 55 -6.52 -13.16 -1.73
CA GLY A 55 -5.97 -13.71 -0.49
C GLY A 55 -6.13 -12.79 0.72
N SER A 56 -5.22 -12.92 1.69
CA SER A 56 -5.26 -12.15 2.93
C SER A 56 -4.87 -10.70 2.67
N ILE A 57 -5.85 -9.80 2.87
CA ILE A 57 -5.79 -8.37 2.58
C ILE A 57 -6.44 -7.61 3.73
N ASP A 58 -5.74 -6.61 4.24
CA ASP A 58 -6.27 -5.68 5.23
C ASP A 58 -6.82 -4.43 4.55
N ILE A 59 -8.06 -4.07 4.88
CA ILE A 59 -8.75 -2.90 4.32
C ILE A 59 -8.99 -1.90 5.44
N LYS A 60 -8.44 -0.70 5.30
CA LYS A 60 -8.64 0.41 6.22
C LYS A 60 -9.41 1.53 5.53
N PRO A 61 -10.68 1.81 5.88
CA PRO A 61 -11.40 2.97 5.37
C PRO A 61 -10.62 4.26 5.69
N TYR A 62 -10.57 5.15 4.71
CA TYR A 62 -9.89 6.44 4.81
C TYR A 62 -10.75 7.48 4.11
N GLY A 63 -11.73 8.08 4.82
CA GLY A 63 -12.70 9.01 4.25
C GLY A 63 -14.00 8.35 3.76
N SER A 64 -14.87 9.12 3.11
CA SER A 64 -16.25 8.68 2.77
C SER A 64 -16.36 7.77 1.54
N ARG A 65 -15.36 7.78 0.66
CA ARG A 65 -15.32 7.00 -0.60
C ARG A 65 -13.96 6.38 -0.90
N THR A 66 -13.07 6.35 0.09
CA THR A 66 -11.67 5.98 -0.10
C THR A 66 -11.24 5.01 0.98
N ALA A 67 -10.32 4.12 0.65
CA ALA A 67 -9.76 3.14 1.56
C ALA A 67 -8.31 2.83 1.20
N LEU A 68 -7.56 2.41 2.20
CA LEU A 68 -6.23 1.86 2.07
C LEU A 68 -6.32 0.34 2.12
N ILE A 69 -5.55 -0.29 1.26
CA ILE A 69 -5.50 -1.74 1.11
C ILE A 69 -4.04 -2.14 1.33
N ALA A 70 -3.81 -3.04 2.28
CA ALA A 70 -2.53 -3.68 2.47
C ALA A 70 -2.65 -5.14 2.03
N ALA A 71 -1.84 -5.53 1.05
CA ALA A 71 -1.75 -6.90 0.59
C ALA A 71 -0.51 -7.58 1.18
N SER A 72 -0.58 -8.90 1.32
CA SER A 72 0.49 -9.74 1.87
C SER A 72 1.67 -9.96 0.92
N SER A 73 1.50 -9.76 -0.39
CA SER A 73 2.52 -10.00 -1.42
C SER A 73 2.51 -8.97 -2.54
N HIS A 74 3.70 -8.68 -3.10
CA HIS A 74 3.86 -7.87 -4.31
C HIS A 74 3.12 -8.45 -5.52
N TYR A 75 3.00 -9.78 -5.58
CA TYR A 75 2.23 -10.44 -6.64
C TYR A 75 0.74 -10.08 -6.56
N ALA A 76 0.17 -10.13 -5.35
CA ALA A 76 -1.23 -9.76 -5.12
C ALA A 76 -1.47 -8.27 -5.47
N VAL A 77 -0.57 -7.38 -5.06
CA VAL A 77 -0.63 -5.94 -5.41
C VAL A 77 -0.69 -5.75 -6.93
N ASN A 78 0.22 -6.38 -7.67
CA ASN A 78 0.28 -6.25 -9.12
C ASN A 78 -0.95 -6.84 -9.81
N ASN A 79 -1.49 -7.96 -9.30
CA ASN A 79 -2.68 -8.57 -9.87
C ASN A 79 -3.93 -7.70 -9.66
N ILE A 80 -4.09 -7.13 -8.46
CA ILE A 80 -5.15 -6.17 -8.15
C ILE A 80 -5.04 -4.95 -9.08
N LEU A 81 -3.86 -4.35 -9.23
CA LEU A 81 -3.67 -3.20 -10.11
C LEU A 81 -4.01 -3.50 -11.58
N LYS A 82 -3.72 -4.72 -12.05
CA LYS A 82 -4.09 -5.15 -13.40
C LYS A 82 -5.60 -5.33 -13.56
N GLN A 83 -6.25 -6.00 -12.61
CA GLN A 83 -7.68 -6.31 -12.70
C GLN A 83 -8.56 -5.06 -12.57
N PHE A 84 -8.17 -4.09 -11.73
CA PHE A 84 -8.92 -2.86 -11.50
C PHE A 84 -8.40 -1.67 -12.32
N ARG A 85 -7.61 -1.91 -13.36
CA ARG A 85 -7.12 -0.86 -14.26
C ARG A 85 -8.26 -0.20 -15.04
N ASP A 86 -9.16 -1.02 -15.56
CA ASP A 86 -10.26 -0.60 -16.45
C ASP A 86 -11.64 -0.69 -15.79
N SER A 87 -11.70 -0.90 -14.47
CA SER A 87 -12.96 -1.00 -13.74
C SER A 87 -13.65 0.36 -13.61
N ARG A 88 -14.95 0.39 -13.94
CA ARG A 88 -15.76 1.62 -13.88
C ARG A 88 -16.23 2.00 -12.48
N ASP A 89 -16.22 1.05 -11.54
CA ASP A 89 -16.74 1.24 -10.18
C ASP A 89 -15.66 1.65 -9.16
N TYR A 90 -14.45 1.11 -9.34
CA TYR A 90 -13.33 1.30 -8.43
C TYR A 90 -12.11 1.81 -9.18
N ARG A 91 -11.38 2.73 -8.55
CA ARG A 91 -10.06 3.17 -9.01
C ARG A 91 -9.03 2.79 -7.96
N ILE A 92 -8.16 1.85 -8.30
CA ILE A 92 -7.08 1.38 -7.42
C ILE A 92 -5.74 1.90 -7.95
N SER A 93 -4.92 2.43 -7.06
CA SER A 93 -3.60 2.99 -7.39
C SER A 93 -2.62 2.75 -6.26
N LYS A 94 -1.31 2.78 -6.52
CA LYS A 94 -0.31 2.73 -5.45
C LYS A 94 -0.46 3.95 -4.53
N TYR A 95 -0.43 3.72 -3.24
CA TYR A 95 -0.49 4.79 -2.26
C TYR A 95 0.81 5.60 -2.30
N SER A 96 0.68 6.90 -2.54
CA SER A 96 1.78 7.85 -2.43
C SER A 96 1.41 8.91 -1.40
N VAL A 97 2.27 9.12 -0.39
CA VAL A 97 2.10 10.12 0.67
C VAL A 97 1.95 11.53 0.08
N TYR A 98 2.73 11.83 -0.96
CA TYR A 98 2.72 13.15 -1.60
C TYR A 98 1.46 13.38 -2.46
N ARG A 99 1.05 12.42 -3.29
CA ARG A 99 -0.15 12.57 -4.13
C ARG A 99 -1.46 12.48 -3.34
N HIS A 100 -1.47 11.78 -2.21
CA HIS A 100 -2.70 11.53 -1.46
C HIS A 100 -2.83 12.38 -0.19
N SER A 101 -1.79 13.08 0.26
CA SER A 101 -1.91 14.09 1.33
C SER A 101 -2.58 15.38 0.84
N VAL A 102 -3.26 16.07 1.76
CA VAL A 102 -3.90 17.36 1.51
C VAL A 102 -2.85 18.45 1.24
N ALA A 103 -1.74 18.44 2.00
CA ALA A 103 -0.64 19.38 1.82
C ALA A 103 0.10 19.18 0.49
N GLY A 104 0.34 17.94 0.05
CA GLY A 104 0.98 17.67 -1.24
C GLY A 104 0.12 18.09 -2.43
N ARG A 105 -1.21 17.98 -2.33
CA ARG A 105 -2.15 18.53 -3.34
C ARG A 105 -2.09 20.06 -3.42
N MET A 106 -1.99 20.74 -2.26
CA MET A 106 -1.81 22.19 -2.23
C MET A 106 -0.46 22.62 -2.82
N ALA A 107 0.64 21.91 -2.52
CA ALA A 107 1.95 22.22 -3.05
C ALA A 107 2.02 22.11 -4.59
N ILE A 108 1.38 21.11 -5.19
CA ILE A 108 1.27 20.98 -6.66
C ILE A 108 0.50 22.17 -7.27
N TRP A 109 -0.49 22.71 -6.57
CA TRP A 109 -1.26 23.86 -7.02
C TRP A 109 -0.49 25.18 -6.93
N TRP A 110 0.42 25.32 -5.98
CA TRP A 110 1.16 26.58 -5.75
C TRP A 110 2.54 26.60 -6.41
N GLY A 111 3.14 25.44 -6.70
CA GLY A 111 4.44 25.35 -7.37
C GLY A 111 4.39 25.28 -8.90
N GLY A 112 3.19 25.38 -9.50
CA GLY A 112 2.96 25.29 -10.95
C GLY A 112 2.34 26.54 -11.58
N ALA A 113 2.36 27.68 -10.89
CA ALA A 113 1.93 28.98 -11.40
C ALA A 113 3.14 29.89 -11.65
#